data_AF-A0A7V2VH80-F1
#
_entry.id   AF-A0A7V2VH80-F1
#
_cell.length_a   1.000
_cell.length_b   1.000
_cell.length_c   1.000
_cell.angle_alpha   90.00
_cell.angle_beta   90.00
_cell.angle_gamma   90.00
#
_symmetry.space_group_name_H-M   'P 1'
#
loop_
_entity.id
_entity.type
_entity.pdbx_description
1 polymer ?
#
loop_
_entity_poly.entity_id
_entity_poly.type
_entity_poly.pdbx_seq_one_letter_code
_entity_poly.pdbx_strand_id
1 'polypeptide(L)' 'KAEGLVGAIEASGGRVVADMCAVVAPMQELPFRALATPSAKGAVYIPSHAGLPVRYGTVEQCVDAAVSGVWTG' A
#
# COMPACT_ATOMS: atom_id res chain seq x y z
N LYS A 1 19.63 0.37 18.11
CA LYS A 1 18.35 -0.10 18.71
C LYS A 1 17.29 -0.06 17.61
N ALA A 2 16.39 -1.02 17.54
CA ALA A 2 15.23 -0.93 16.64
C ALA A 2 14.26 0.14 17.17
N GLU A 3 13.67 0.93 16.28
CA GLU A 3 12.80 2.07 16.63
C GLU A 3 11.36 1.65 17.02
N GLY A 4 11.00 0.38 16.84
CA GLY A 4 9.68 -0.16 17.26
C GLY A 4 8.49 0.25 16.37
N LEU A 5 8.75 0.91 15.22
CA LEU A 5 7.71 1.44 14.34
C LEU A 5 6.74 0.39 13.80
N VAL A 6 7.22 -0.83 13.52
CA VAL A 6 6.38 -1.94 13.04
C VAL A 6 5.25 -2.25 14.02
N GLY A 7 5.58 -2.37 15.32
CA GLY A 7 4.58 -2.65 16.35
C GLY A 7 3.55 -1.53 16.49
N ALA A 8 3.94 -0.28 16.27
CA ALA A 8 3.00 0.85 16.27
C ALA A 8 2.02 0.78 15.09
N ILE A 9 2.48 0.41 13.90
CA ILE A 9 1.62 0.23 12.70
C ILE A 9 0.66 -0.94 12.91
N GLU A 10 1.12 -2.05 13.47
CA GLU A 10 0.28 -3.21 13.74
C GLU A 10 -0.77 -2.92 14.83
N ALA A 11 -0.39 -2.18 15.88
CA ALA A 11 -1.30 -1.75 16.94
C ALA A 11 -2.40 -0.80 16.43
N SER A 12 -2.16 -0.05 15.35
CA SER A 12 -3.18 0.78 14.70
C SER A 12 -4.11 -0.02 13.78
N GLY A 13 -3.98 -1.34 13.72
CA GLY A 13 -4.73 -2.23 12.83
C GLY A 13 -4.12 -2.37 11.42
N GLY A 14 -2.94 -1.78 11.19
CA GLY A 14 -2.19 -1.98 9.97
C GLY A 14 -1.60 -3.39 9.89
N ARG A 15 -1.31 -3.86 8.68
CA ARG A 15 -0.60 -5.12 8.46
C ARG A 15 0.72 -4.82 7.75
N VAL A 16 1.83 -5.16 8.40
CA VAL A 16 3.16 -5.06 7.80
C VAL A 16 3.49 -6.40 7.14
N VAL A 17 3.99 -6.35 5.92
CA VAL A 17 4.37 -7.52 5.12
C VAL A 17 5.76 -7.27 4.55
N ALA A 18 6.60 -8.30 4.50
CA ALA A 18 7.97 -8.24 4.03
C ALA A 18 8.22 -9.20 2.85
N ASP A 19 9.47 -9.30 2.41
CA ASP A 19 10.03 -10.26 1.44
C ASP A 19 9.73 -10.03 -0.04
N MET A 20 8.63 -9.35 -0.41
CA MET A 20 8.30 -9.11 -1.82
C MET A 20 7.70 -7.72 -2.09
N CYS A 21 8.04 -7.15 -3.25
CA CYS A 21 7.41 -5.93 -3.74
C CYS A 21 5.96 -6.20 -4.18
N ALA A 22 5.05 -5.26 -3.95
CA ALA A 22 3.65 -5.36 -4.39
C ALA A 22 3.47 -5.58 -5.92
N VAL A 23 4.48 -5.26 -6.74
CA VAL A 23 4.48 -5.55 -8.19
C VAL A 23 4.56 -7.06 -8.49
N VAL A 24 5.25 -7.82 -7.63
CA VAL A 24 5.50 -9.26 -7.84
C VAL A 24 4.79 -10.15 -6.82
N ALA A 25 4.26 -9.58 -5.75
CA ALA A 25 3.40 -10.29 -4.82
C ALA A 25 2.13 -10.78 -5.55
N PRO A 26 1.52 -11.89 -5.10
CA PRO A 26 0.30 -12.45 -5.70
C PRO A 26 -0.93 -11.60 -5.33
N MET A 27 -0.93 -10.32 -5.69
CA MET A 27 -1.94 -9.34 -5.30
C MET A 27 -3.35 -9.71 -5.76
N GLN A 28 -3.47 -10.49 -6.84
CA GLN A 28 -4.73 -10.98 -7.40
C GLN A 28 -5.40 -12.06 -6.53
N GLU A 29 -4.62 -12.75 -5.69
CA GLU A 29 -5.12 -13.77 -4.75
C GLU A 29 -5.49 -13.18 -3.39
N LEU A 30 -5.14 -11.90 -3.17
CA LEU A 30 -5.39 -11.18 -1.92
C LEU A 30 -6.68 -10.35 -2.04
N PRO A 31 -7.38 -10.09 -0.92
CA PRO A 31 -8.68 -9.41 -0.93
C PRO A 31 -8.57 -7.88 -1.12
N PHE A 32 -7.59 -7.39 -1.90
CA PHE A 32 -7.40 -5.98 -2.17
C PHE A 32 -8.16 -5.56 -3.43
N ARG A 33 -8.75 -4.36 -3.41
CA ARG A 33 -9.54 -3.83 -4.54
C ARG A 33 -8.98 -2.56 -5.16
N ALA A 34 -8.07 -1.90 -4.45
CA ALA A 34 -7.40 -0.68 -4.90
C ALA A 34 -6.08 -0.53 -4.12
N LEU A 35 -5.17 0.27 -4.66
CA LEU A 35 -3.89 0.58 -4.03
C LEU A 35 -3.62 2.09 -4.05
N ALA A 36 -3.18 2.64 -2.91
CA ALA A 36 -2.49 3.92 -2.86
C ALA A 36 -0.99 3.66 -2.64
N THR A 37 -0.12 4.33 -3.40
CA THR A 37 1.33 4.12 -3.27
C THR A 37 2.13 5.40 -3.53
N PRO A 38 3.21 5.63 -2.76
CA PRO A 38 4.20 6.66 -3.07
C PRO A 38 5.29 6.17 -4.03
N SER A 39 5.18 4.94 -4.55
CA SER A 39 6.15 4.40 -5.51
C SER A 39 5.69 4.64 -6.94
N ALA A 40 6.43 5.47 -7.69
CA ALA A 40 6.17 5.65 -9.12
C ALA A 40 6.26 4.32 -9.89
N LYS A 41 7.21 3.45 -9.52
CA LYS A 41 7.32 2.09 -10.07
C LYS A 41 6.05 1.28 -9.81
N GLY A 42 5.58 1.28 -8.56
CA GLY A 42 4.33 0.59 -8.19
C GLY A 42 3.14 1.13 -8.97
N ALA A 43 3.01 2.45 -9.08
CA ALA A 43 1.92 3.11 -9.79
C ALA A 43 1.86 2.75 -11.28
N VAL A 44 3.01 2.56 -11.92
CA VAL A 44 3.08 2.20 -13.34
C VAL A 44 2.82 0.71 -13.58
N TYR A 45 3.39 -0.19 -12.77
CA TYR A 45 3.34 -1.63 -13.06
C TYR A 45 2.15 -2.36 -12.45
N ILE A 46 1.65 -1.94 -11.29
CA ILE A 46 0.58 -2.68 -10.59
C ILE A 46 -0.73 -2.73 -11.38
N PRO A 47 -1.17 -1.69 -12.12
CA PRO A 47 -2.38 -1.80 -12.94
C PRO A 47 -2.32 -2.92 -13.97
N SER A 48 -1.17 -3.12 -14.64
CA SER A 48 -1.00 -4.16 -15.66
C SER A 48 -0.63 -5.52 -15.07
N HIS A 49 0.16 -5.58 -14.00
CA HIS A 49 0.60 -6.84 -13.38
C HIS A 49 -0.43 -7.45 -12.44
N ALA A 50 -1.17 -6.63 -11.68
CA ALA A 50 -2.11 -7.09 -10.65
C ALA A 50 -3.57 -6.73 -10.95
N GLY A 51 -3.86 -5.93 -11.97
CA GLY A 51 -5.23 -5.50 -12.30
C GLY A 51 -5.85 -4.57 -11.27
N LEU A 52 -5.06 -3.99 -10.35
CA LEU A 52 -5.56 -3.12 -9.31
C LEU A 52 -5.55 -1.65 -9.77
N PRO A 53 -6.64 -0.88 -9.55
CA PRO A 53 -6.61 0.56 -9.74
C PRO A 53 -5.65 1.19 -8.71
N VAL A 54 -4.79 2.10 -9.19
CA VAL A 54 -3.77 2.73 -8.36
C VAL A 54 -3.98 4.24 -8.24
N ARG A 55 -3.73 4.75 -7.04
CA ARG A 55 -3.54 6.17 -6.71
C ARG A 55 -2.08 6.42 -6.36
N TYR A 56 -1.47 7.42 -7.00
CA TYR A 56 -0.08 7.80 -6.78
C TYR A 56 -0.04 9.16 -6.09
N GLY A 57 0.68 9.26 -4.98
CA GLY A 57 0.77 10.47 -4.16
C GLY A 57 1.87 10.37 -3.10
N THR A 58 1.90 11.29 -2.15
CA THR A 58 2.86 11.27 -1.03
C THR A 58 2.53 10.17 -0.03
N VAL A 59 3.45 9.92 0.90
CA VAL A 59 3.22 8.96 1.99
C VAL A 59 2.03 9.41 2.84
N GLU A 60 1.94 10.71 3.12
CA GLU A 60 0.85 11.33 3.90
C GLU A 60 -0.50 11.08 3.23
N GLN A 61 -0.62 11.33 1.92
CA GLN A 61 -1.86 11.05 1.18
C GLN A 61 -2.24 9.57 1.20
N CYS A 62 -1.24 8.67 1.12
CA CYS A 62 -1.49 7.22 1.21
C CYS A 62 -1.99 6.82 2.60
N VAL A 63 -1.42 7.40 3.67
CA VAL A 63 -1.84 7.13 5.06
C VAL A 63 -3.23 7.71 5.31
N ASP A 64 -3.50 8.94 4.88
CA ASP A 64 -4.82 9.57 5.01
C ASP A 64 -5.91 8.76 4.31
N ALA A 65 -5.62 8.25 3.11
CA ALA A 65 -6.52 7.35 2.39
C ALA A 65 -6.71 6.00 3.10
N ALA A 66 -5.66 5.46 3.73
CA ALA A 66 -5.75 4.21 4.50
C ALA A 66 -6.62 4.37 5.76
N VAL A 67 -6.57 5.54 6.41
CA VAL A 67 -7.36 5.84 7.63
C VAL A 67 -8.81 6.21 7.28
N SER A 68 -9.02 7.05 6.26
CA SER A 68 -10.35 7.56 5.90
C SER A 68 -11.14 6.64 4.98
N GLY A 69 -10.45 5.73 4.25
CA GLY A 69 -11.04 4.92 3.19
C GLY A 69 -11.36 5.69 1.91
N VAL A 70 -10.97 6.95 1.80
CA VAL A 70 -11.28 7.85 0.67
C VAL A 70 -10.00 8.46 0.11
N TRP A 71 -9.87 8.51 -1.22
CA TRP A 71 -8.79 9.25 -1.87
C TRP A 71 -9.20 10.71 -2.11
N THR A 72 -8.56 11.65 -1.43
CA THR A 72 -8.90 13.08 -1.49
C THR A 72 -8.05 13.92 -2.43
N GLY A 73 -6.98 13.36 -2.98
CA GLY A 73 -6.06 14.08 -3.88
C GLY A 73 -4.66 14.10 -3.34
#